data_AF-A0A7Z8VMM3-F1
#
_entry.id   AF-A0A7Z8VMM3-F1
#
_cell.length_a   1.000
_cell.length_b   1.000
_cell.length_c   1.000
_cell.angle_alpha   90.00
_cell.angle_beta   90.00
_cell.angle_gamma   90.00
#
_symmetry.space_group_name_H-M   'P 1'
#
loop_
_entity.id
_entity.type
_entity.pdbx_description
1 polymer ?
#
loop_
_entity_poly.entity_id
_entity_poly.type
_entity_poly.pdbx_seq_one_letter_code
_entity_poly.pdbx_strand_id
1 'polypeptide(L)'
;LESVGLDPQLGFLHVPRPGRPSLALDLQEEFRAPLCDRLALKLINRGQLKTKHFDKRDGGSVLLNDEGRKIVIGAYQERKKEEINHPVLEQSVPIGLLAQIQARLLARYLRGDIEAYVPFLVR
;
A
#
# COMPACT_ATOMS: atom_id res chain seq x y z
N LEU A 1 12.06 1.16 0.10
CA LEU A 1 12.81 1.09 1.38
C LEU A 1 14.29 0.90 1.11
N GLU A 2 14.69 -0.23 0.53
CA GLU A 2 16.09 -0.48 0.15
C GLU A 2 16.63 0.58 -0.84
N SER A 3 15.78 1.02 -1.79
CA SER A 3 16.09 2.10 -2.74
C SER A 3 16.43 3.46 -2.10
N VAL A 4 16.16 3.63 -0.80
CA VAL A 4 16.50 4.83 -0.02
C VAL A 4 17.40 4.50 1.18
N GLY A 5 18.02 3.31 1.18
CA GLY A 5 18.97 2.88 2.21
C GLY A 5 18.36 2.43 3.53
N LEU A 6 17.05 2.18 3.59
CA LEU A 6 16.37 1.69 4.80
C LEU A 6 16.31 0.16 4.81
N ASP A 7 16.61 -0.45 5.96
CA ASP A 7 16.43 -1.89 6.19
C ASP A 7 14.93 -2.20 6.39
N PRO A 8 14.29 -3.00 5.50
CA PRO A 8 12.88 -3.33 5.62
C PRO A 8 12.49 -4.08 6.90
N GLN A 9 13.42 -4.75 7.58
CA GLN A 9 13.11 -5.55 8.77
C GLN A 9 13.02 -4.72 10.05
N LEU A 10 13.60 -3.51 10.07
CA LEU A 10 13.65 -2.63 11.24
C LEU A 10 12.43 -1.70 11.29
N GLY A 11 11.30 -2.25 11.77
CA GLY A 11 10.08 -1.49 12.05
C GLY A 11 10.11 -0.77 13.40
N PHE A 12 9.30 0.27 13.51
CA PHE A 12 9.02 1.05 14.72
C PHE A 12 7.71 0.61 15.40
N LEU A 13 6.64 0.33 14.63
CA LEU A 13 5.34 -0.08 15.17
C LEU A 13 5.24 -1.61 15.20
N HIS A 14 5.48 -2.24 14.05
CA HIS A 14 5.53 -3.69 13.92
C HIS A 14 6.85 -4.21 14.49
N VAL A 15 6.76 -4.98 15.58
CA VAL A 15 7.93 -5.61 16.23
C VAL A 15 8.86 -6.31 15.22
N PRO A 16 10.16 -5.97 15.16
CA PRO A 16 11.11 -6.65 14.29
C PRO A 16 11.17 -8.15 14.56
N ARG A 17 11.12 -8.95 13.49
CA ARG A 17 11.31 -10.41 13.54
C ARG A 17 12.07 -10.87 12.30
N PRO A 18 12.97 -11.86 12.41
CA PRO A 18 13.71 -12.37 11.25
C PRO A 18 12.77 -12.76 10.11
N GLY A 19 13.04 -12.24 8.90
CA GLY A 19 12.28 -12.53 7.69
C GLY A 19 10.96 -11.76 7.55
N ARG A 20 10.59 -10.92 8.53
CA ARG A 20 9.41 -10.04 8.41
C ARG A 20 9.83 -8.62 8.01
N PRO A 21 9.34 -8.07 6.89
CA PRO A 21 9.64 -6.70 6.49
C PRO A 21 8.82 -5.70 7.33
N SER A 22 9.13 -5.61 8.62
CA SER A 22 8.31 -4.88 9.59
C SER A 22 8.21 -3.39 9.29
N LEU A 23 9.25 -2.76 8.75
CA LEU A 23 9.19 -1.36 8.33
C LEU A 23 8.28 -1.15 7.10
N ALA A 24 8.22 -2.14 6.20
CA ALA A 24 7.28 -2.08 5.08
C ALA A 24 5.83 -2.17 5.57
N LEU A 25 5.57 -2.98 6.60
CA LEU A 25 4.26 -3.06 7.25
C LEU A 25 3.90 -1.74 7.94
N ASP A 26 4.85 -1.09 8.61
CA ASP A 26 4.63 0.22 9.22
C ASP A 26 4.23 1.28 8.18
N LEU A 27 5.00 1.41 7.09
CA LEU A 27 4.66 2.38 6.04
C LEU A 27 3.37 2.01 5.30
N GLN A 28 3.00 0.73 5.24
CA GLN A 28 1.76 0.30 4.60
C GLN A 28 0.51 0.84 5.32
N GLU A 29 0.57 1.09 6.63
CA GLU A 29 -0.63 1.50 7.38
C GLU A 29 -1.24 2.81 6.88
N GLU A 30 -0.43 3.74 6.39
CA GLU A 30 -0.91 5.00 5.78
C GLU A 30 -1.75 4.76 4.50
N PHE A 31 -1.53 3.64 3.83
CA PHE A 31 -2.10 3.34 2.52
C PHE A 31 -3.19 2.28 2.55
N ARG A 32 -3.27 1.48 3.62
CA ARG A 32 -4.14 0.29 3.69
C ARG A 32 -5.61 0.64 3.46
N ALA A 33 -6.14 1.59 4.22
CA ALA A 33 -7.52 2.03 4.04
C ALA A 33 -7.76 2.76 2.70
N PRO A 34 -7.01 3.80 2.32
CA PRO A 34 -7.32 4.59 1.13
C PRO A 34 -7.04 3.88 -0.21
N LEU A 35 -6.08 2.94 -0.23
CA LEU A 35 -5.71 2.23 -1.46
C LEU A 35 -6.27 0.81 -1.51
N CYS A 36 -6.16 0.02 -0.42
CA CYS A 36 -6.56 -1.39 -0.44
C CYS A 36 -8.05 -1.56 -0.12
N ASP A 37 -8.50 -1.10 1.06
CA ASP A 37 -9.87 -1.33 1.52
C ASP A 37 -10.88 -0.65 0.59
N ARG A 38 -10.60 0.59 0.18
CA ARG A 38 -11.42 1.32 -0.80
C ARG A 38 -11.49 0.61 -2.16
N LEU A 39 -10.40 0.00 -2.63
CA LEU A 39 -10.39 -0.76 -3.87
C LEU A 39 -11.25 -2.02 -3.75
N ALA A 40 -11.10 -2.77 -2.67
CA ALA A 40 -11.89 -3.97 -2.41
C ALA A 40 -13.40 -3.65 -2.40
N LEU A 41 -13.81 -2.62 -1.65
CA LEU A 41 -15.20 -2.16 -1.63
C LEU A 41 -15.69 -1.70 -3.00
N LYS A 42 -14.86 -0.95 -3.76
CA LYS A 42 -15.21 -0.51 -5.12
C LYS A 42 -15.47 -1.69 -6.06
N LEU A 43 -14.61 -2.71 -6.05
CA LEU A 43 -14.74 -3.89 -6.91
C LEU A 43 -16.00 -4.71 -6.58
N ILE A 44 -16.34 -4.83 -5.30
CA ILE A 44 -17.56 -5.52 -4.85
C ILE A 44 -18.81 -4.71 -5.20
N ASN A 45 -18.85 -3.43 -4.81
CA ASN A 45 -20.02 -2.56 -5.00
C ASN A 45 -20.37 -2.33 -6.48
N ARG A 46 -19.36 -2.37 -7.36
CA ARG A 46 -19.56 -2.27 -8.82
C ARG A 46 -19.83 -3.63 -9.48
N GLY A 47 -19.88 -4.72 -8.72
CA GLY A 47 -20.09 -6.06 -9.24
C GLY A 47 -18.98 -6.57 -10.17
N GLN A 48 -17.78 -5.96 -10.10
CA GLN A 48 -16.61 -6.39 -10.86
C GLN A 48 -16.06 -7.70 -10.28
N LEU A 49 -16.11 -7.84 -8.94
CA LEU A 49 -15.94 -9.12 -8.27
C LEU A 49 -17.31 -9.71 -7.90
N LYS A 50 -17.45 -11.02 -8.11
CA LYS A 50 -18.66 -11.81 -7.83
C LYS A 50 -18.23 -13.13 -7.21
N THR A 51 -19.18 -13.88 -6.66
CA THR A 51 -18.94 -15.20 -6.05
C THR A 51 -18.18 -16.17 -6.95
N LYS A 52 -18.42 -16.13 -8.28
CA LYS A 52 -17.71 -16.97 -9.27
C LYS A 52 -16.20 -16.72 -9.38
N HIS A 53 -15.68 -15.62 -8.84
CA HIS A 53 -14.25 -15.29 -8.87
C HIS A 53 -13.50 -15.84 -7.64
N PHE A 54 -14.16 -16.67 -6.83
CA PHE A 54 -13.61 -17.24 -5.61
C PHE A 54 -13.79 -18.76 -5.60
N ASP A 55 -12.71 -19.46 -5.24
CA ASP A 55 -12.71 -20.89 -5.03
C ASP A 55 -12.77 -21.19 -3.53
N LYS A 56 -13.73 -22.01 -3.11
CA LYS A 56 -13.75 -22.59 -1.77
C LYS A 56 -12.90 -23.86 -1.78
N ARG A 57 -12.03 -24.01 -0.80
CA ARG A 57 -11.22 -25.21 -0.60
C ARG A 57 -11.71 -25.99 0.61
N ASP A 58 -11.33 -27.25 0.66
CA ASP A 58 -11.55 -28.08 1.84
C ASP A 58 -10.92 -27.41 3.08
N GLY A 59 -11.59 -27.54 4.23
CA GLY A 59 -11.20 -26.82 5.45
C GLY A 59 -11.69 -25.35 5.53
N GLY A 60 -12.51 -24.90 4.58
CA GLY A 60 -13.26 -23.63 4.68
C GLY A 60 -12.51 -22.38 4.19
N SER A 61 -11.29 -22.53 3.67
CA SER A 61 -10.57 -21.40 3.08
C SER A 61 -11.18 -20.94 1.76
N VAL A 62 -11.06 -19.65 1.46
CA VAL A 62 -11.58 -19.03 0.23
C VAL A 62 -10.45 -18.28 -0.44
N LEU A 63 -10.19 -18.58 -1.71
CA LEU A 63 -9.13 -17.96 -2.50
C LEU A 63 -9.72 -17.24 -3.70
N LEU A 64 -9.12 -16.13 -4.11
CA LEU A 64 -9.37 -15.58 -5.44
C LEU A 64 -8.83 -16.55 -6.49
N ASN A 65 -9.67 -16.90 -7.47
CA ASN A 65 -9.23 -17.68 -8.63
C ASN A 65 -8.48 -16.80 -9.65
N ASP A 66 -8.00 -17.39 -10.74
CA ASP A 66 -7.19 -16.67 -11.73
C ASP A 66 -7.91 -15.47 -12.35
N GLU A 67 -9.21 -15.60 -12.65
CA GLU A 67 -10.01 -14.50 -13.17
C GLU A 67 -10.13 -13.36 -12.14
N GLY A 68 -10.46 -13.72 -10.89
CA GLY A 68 -10.54 -12.77 -9.79
C GLY A 68 -9.23 -12.02 -9.53
N ARG A 69 -8.10 -12.74 -9.54
CA ARG A 69 -6.76 -12.16 -9.38
C ARG A 69 -6.44 -11.17 -10.49
N LYS A 70 -6.73 -11.51 -11.76
CA LYS A 70 -6.51 -10.61 -12.90
C LYS A 70 -7.31 -9.32 -12.77
N ILE A 71 -8.57 -9.41 -12.33
CA ILE A 71 -9.43 -8.23 -12.10
C ILE A 71 -8.83 -7.33 -11.01
N VAL A 72 -8.47 -7.90 -9.86
CA VAL A 72 -7.90 -7.14 -8.72
C VAL A 72 -6.58 -6.49 -9.10
N ILE A 73 -5.66 -7.25 -9.69
CA ILE A 73 -4.33 -6.74 -10.09
C ILE A 73 -4.49 -5.65 -11.14
N GLY A 74 -5.32 -5.86 -12.17
CA GLY A 74 -5.59 -4.85 -13.19
C GLY A 74 -6.13 -3.56 -12.59
N ALA A 75 -7.15 -3.64 -11.74
CA ALA A 75 -7.73 -2.47 -11.09
C ALA A 75 -6.74 -1.75 -10.16
N TYR A 76 -5.88 -2.49 -9.44
CA TYR A 76 -4.85 -1.92 -8.61
C TYR A 76 -3.77 -1.19 -9.43
N GLN A 77 -3.34 -1.77 -10.55
CA GLN A 77 -2.36 -1.13 -11.44
C GLN A 77 -2.92 0.13 -12.10
N GLU A 78 -4.18 0.13 -12.53
CA GLU A 78 -4.83 1.36 -13.03
C GLU A 78 -4.93 2.43 -11.93
N ARG A 79 -5.32 2.04 -10.71
CA ARG A 79 -5.39 2.99 -9.59
C ARG A 79 -4.03 3.61 -9.26
N LYS A 80 -2.92 2.87 -9.43
CA LYS A 80 -1.56 3.42 -9.23
C LYS A 80 -1.16 4.48 -10.25
N LYS A 81 -1.78 4.49 -11.43
CA LYS A 81 -1.53 5.51 -12.48
C LYS A 81 -2.26 6.81 -12.21
N GLU A 82 -3.36 6.78 -11.45
CA GLU A 82 -4.11 7.98 -11.09
C GLU A 82 -3.20 8.93 -10.30
N GLU A 83 -3.27 10.22 -10.63
CA GLU A 83 -2.48 11.26 -9.96
C GLU A 83 -3.26 11.91 -8.81
N ILE A 84 -2.52 12.34 -7.79
CA ILE A 84 -3.03 13.16 -6.70
C ILE A 84 -2.07 14.31 -6.41
N ASN A 85 -2.59 15.42 -5.89
CA ASN A 85 -1.72 16.48 -5.36
C ASN A 85 -1.16 16.05 -3.99
N HIS A 86 0.15 15.88 -3.89
CA HIS A 86 0.79 15.44 -2.65
C HIS A 86 0.84 16.60 -1.63
N PRO A 87 0.25 16.45 -0.43
CA PRO A 87 0.01 17.58 0.47
C PRO A 87 1.28 18.27 0.98
N VAL A 88 2.39 17.55 1.08
CA VAL A 88 3.69 18.09 1.55
C VAL A 88 4.57 18.59 0.40
N LEU A 89 4.42 18.02 -0.80
CA LEU A 89 5.29 18.37 -1.93
C LEU A 89 4.62 19.39 -2.87
N GLU A 90 3.33 19.64 -2.68
CA GLU A 90 2.50 20.57 -3.47
C GLU A 90 2.59 20.35 -4.98
N GLN A 91 2.71 19.08 -5.38
CA GLN A 91 2.84 18.66 -6.77
C GLN A 91 1.96 17.45 -7.07
N SER A 92 1.54 17.34 -8.33
CA SER A 92 0.86 16.15 -8.84
C SER A 92 1.82 14.97 -8.88
N VAL A 93 1.44 13.85 -8.27
CA VAL A 93 2.20 12.60 -8.30
C VAL A 93 1.29 11.40 -8.56
N PRO A 94 1.74 10.40 -9.34
CA PRO A 94 1.05 9.12 -9.42
C PRO A 94 0.96 8.46 -8.05
N ILE A 95 -0.20 7.88 -7.72
CA ILE A 95 -0.43 7.14 -6.48
C ILE A 95 0.61 6.02 -6.29
N GLY A 96 1.03 5.39 -7.38
CA GLY A 96 2.05 4.35 -7.35
C GLY A 96 3.40 4.78 -6.79
N LEU A 97 3.69 6.08 -6.70
CA LEU A 97 4.92 6.62 -6.14
C LEU A 97 4.83 7.01 -4.66
N LEU A 98 3.63 7.03 -4.07
CA LEU A 98 3.44 7.53 -2.70
C LEU A 98 4.26 6.74 -1.66
N ALA A 99 4.29 5.41 -1.76
CA ALA A 99 5.09 4.59 -0.85
C ALA A 99 6.59 4.89 -0.96
N GLN A 100 7.08 5.19 -2.17
CA GLN A 100 8.47 5.58 -2.39
C GLN A 100 8.76 6.98 -1.84
N ILE A 101 7.80 7.91 -1.97
CA ILE A 101 7.89 9.26 -1.39
C ILE A 101 7.95 9.17 0.14
N GLN A 102 7.05 8.41 0.76
CA GLN A 102 7.02 8.26 2.22
C GLN A 102 8.28 7.58 2.76
N ALA A 103 8.79 6.54 2.08
CA ALA A 103 10.08 5.95 2.42
C ALA A 103 11.22 6.99 2.37
N ARG A 104 11.22 7.91 1.39
CA ARG A 104 12.23 8.98 1.29
C ARG A 104 12.07 10.03 2.38
N LEU A 105 10.84 10.42 2.72
CA LEU A 105 10.57 11.35 3.82
C LEU A 105 11.03 10.77 5.16
N LEU A 106 10.76 9.49 5.41
CA LEU A 106 11.24 8.79 6.59
C LEU A 106 12.78 8.75 6.64
N ALA A 107 13.44 8.41 5.53
CA ALA A 107 14.90 8.39 5.46
C ALA A 107 15.54 9.78 5.69
N ARG A 108 14.85 10.86 5.30
CA ARG A 108 15.28 12.25 5.59
C ARG A 108 15.12 12.58 7.08
N TYR A 109 13.99 12.20 7.68
CA TYR A 109 13.77 12.39 9.10
C TYR A 109 14.80 11.65 9.95
N LEU A 110 15.08 10.38 9.65
CA LEU A 110 16.07 9.58 10.39
C LEU A 110 17.50 10.12 10.28
N ARG A 111 17.83 10.85 9.20
CA ARG A 111 19.13 11.54 9.03
C ARG A 111 19.18 12.92 9.68
N GLY A 112 18.05 13.44 10.17
CA GLY A 112 17.94 14.80 10.70
C GLY A 112 17.81 15.89 9.63
N ASP A 113 17.55 15.53 8.37
CA ASP A 113 17.38 16.50 7.27
C ASP A 113 16.05 17.28 7.37
N ILE A 114 15.09 16.76 8.11
CA ILE A 114 13.78 17.38 8.39
C ILE A 114 13.44 17.17 9.86
N GLU A 115 12.73 18.13 10.46
CA GLU A 115 12.41 18.12 11.89
C GLU A 115 11.42 17.02 12.29
N ALA A 116 10.47 16.70 11.41
CA ALA A 116 9.44 15.71 11.67
C ALA A 116 9.08 14.92 10.41
N TYR A 117 8.74 13.65 10.60
CA TYR A 117 8.07 12.84 9.60
C TYR A 117 6.59 13.21 9.53
N VAL A 118 6.11 13.58 8.35
CA VAL A 118 4.70 13.91 8.10
C VAL A 118 4.05 12.75 7.34
N PRO A 119 3.12 11.99 7.96
CA PRO A 119 2.50 10.84 7.32
C PRO A 119 1.58 11.26 6.17
N PHE A 120 1.37 10.37 5.21
CA PHE A 120 0.39 10.56 4.17
C PHE A 120 -1.04 10.45 4.72
N LEU A 121 -1.84 11.49 4.55
CA LEU A 121 -3.25 11.51 4.91
C LEU A 121 -4.10 11.79 3.68
N VAL A 122 -5.05 10.90 3.41
CA VAL A 122 -6.06 11.11 2.37
C VAL A 122 -7.17 11.98 2.93
N ARG A 123 -7.43 13.11 2.25
CA ARG A 123 -8.61 13.95 2.48
C ARG A 123 -9.84 13.40 1.78
#